data_AF-A0A6B3EGU9-F1
#
_entry.id   AF-A0A6B3EGU9-F1
#
_cell.length_a   1.000
_cell.length_b   1.000
_cell.length_c   1.000
_cell.angle_alpha   90.00
_cell.angle_beta   90.00
_cell.angle_gamma   90.00
#
_symmetry.space_group_name_H-M   'P 1'
#
loop_
_entity.id
_entity.type
_entity.pdbx_description
1 polymer ?
#
loop_
_entity_poly.entity_id
_entity_poly.type
_entity_poly.pdbx_seq_one_letter_code
_entity_poly.pdbx_strand_id
1 'polypeptide(L)'
;GDEFVRGGGLAGRYRTLAAALARRPDVETVFSVPQEVRGELGELPGPVRVAPWIPLDAALRAGDLVIHHGGIGTAMTACVRGAVQLLMPPPHPVFLDCATSLAA
;
A
#
# COMPACT_ATOMS: atom_id res chain seq x y z
N GLY A 1 0.75 3.05 -13.75
CA GLY A 1 0.37 3.70 -15.02
C GLY A 1 0.22 5.18 -14.79
N ASP A 2 0.37 5.99 -15.84
CA ASP A 2 0.38 7.46 -15.78
C ASP A 2 -0.76 8.07 -14.95
N GLU A 3 -1.93 7.43 -14.88
CA GLU A 3 -3.08 7.86 -14.07
C GLU A 3 -2.86 7.78 -12.54
N PHE A 4 -2.13 6.77 -12.06
CA PHE A 4 -1.74 6.65 -10.63
C PHE A 4 -0.74 7.74 -10.22
N VAL A 5 0.09 8.19 -11.18
CA VAL A 5 1.14 9.19 -10.99
C VAL A 5 0.60 10.62 -11.19
N ARG A 6 -0.31 10.84 -12.16
CA ARG A 6 -0.85 12.15 -12.55
C ARG A 6 -2.02 12.65 -11.71
N GLY A 7 -2.52 11.86 -10.77
CA GLY A 7 -3.35 12.37 -9.68
C GLY A 7 -4.85 12.26 -9.92
N GLY A 8 -5.43 11.26 -9.27
CA GLY A 8 -6.69 11.45 -8.55
C GLY A 8 -6.41 11.69 -7.07
N GLY A 9 -7.42 12.20 -6.35
CA GLY A 9 -7.44 12.17 -4.88
C GLY A 9 -7.23 10.75 -4.33
N LEU A 10 -6.99 10.64 -3.04
CA LEU A 10 -6.59 9.38 -2.40
C LEU A 10 -7.58 8.23 -2.69
N ALA A 11 -8.89 8.50 -2.74
CA ALA A 11 -9.92 7.52 -3.11
C ALA A 11 -9.73 6.95 -4.53
N GLY A 12 -9.38 7.80 -5.51
CA GLY A 12 -9.13 7.38 -6.89
C GLY A 12 -7.96 6.40 -6.98
N ARG A 13 -6.89 6.64 -6.21
CA ARG A 13 -5.72 5.76 -6.18
C ARG A 13 -6.07 4.37 -5.62
N TYR A 14 -6.87 4.31 -4.56
CA TYR A 14 -7.37 3.04 -4.02
C TYR A 14 -8.26 2.29 -5.03
N ARG A 15 -9.12 2.99 -5.78
CA ARG A 15 -9.90 2.37 -6.87
C ARG A 15 -9.02 1.78 -7.96
N THR A 16 -7.99 2.51 -8.40
CA THR A 16 -7.03 2.00 -9.39
C THR A 16 -6.31 0.76 -8.87
N LEU A 17 -5.89 0.75 -7.60
CA LEU A 17 -5.28 -0.43 -6.97
C LEU A 17 -6.25 -1.61 -6.91
N ALA A 18 -7.50 -1.39 -6.47
CA ALA A 18 -8.52 -2.43 -6.42
C ALA A 18 -8.78 -3.04 -7.80
N ALA A 19 -8.93 -2.23 -8.84
CA ALA A 19 -9.13 -2.71 -10.21
C ALA A 19 -7.95 -3.55 -10.72
N ALA A 20 -6.71 -3.15 -10.38
CA ALA A 20 -5.53 -3.94 -10.73
C ALA A 20 -5.49 -5.28 -10.00
N LEU A 21 -5.84 -5.29 -8.71
CA LEU A 21 -5.85 -6.48 -7.86
C LEU A 21 -7.03 -7.42 -8.14
N ALA A 22 -8.15 -6.91 -8.66
CA ALA A 22 -9.28 -7.74 -9.09
C ALA A 22 -8.89 -8.76 -10.19
N ARG A 23 -7.77 -8.53 -10.89
CA ARG A 23 -7.17 -9.49 -11.85
C ARG A 23 -6.41 -10.64 -11.18
N ARG A 24 -6.33 -10.66 -9.85
CA ARG A 24 -5.69 -11.69 -9.02
C ARG A 24 -6.69 -12.22 -7.99
N PRO A 25 -7.69 -13.01 -8.42
CA PRO A 25 -8.74 -13.52 -7.53
C PRO A 25 -8.20 -14.48 -6.45
N ASP A 26 -6.98 -14.96 -6.61
CA ASP A 26 -6.23 -15.78 -5.66
C ASP A 26 -5.64 -14.99 -4.48
N VAL A 27 -5.70 -13.64 -4.51
CA VAL A 27 -5.15 -12.77 -3.47
C VAL A 27 -6.28 -12.08 -2.70
N GLU A 28 -6.43 -12.40 -1.42
CA GLU A 28 -7.28 -11.62 -0.51
C GLU A 28 -6.57 -10.32 -0.14
N THR A 29 -7.22 -9.19 -0.38
CA THR A 29 -6.63 -7.88 -0.12
C THR A 29 -7.40 -7.14 0.94
N VAL A 30 -6.69 -6.60 1.94
CA VAL A 30 -7.26 -5.67 2.92
C VAL A 30 -6.66 -4.28 2.73
N PHE A 31 -7.50 -3.29 2.48
CA PHE A 31 -7.11 -1.88 2.50
C PHE A 31 -7.45 -1.28 3.85
N SER A 32 -6.43 -0.85 4.59
CA SER A 32 -6.57 0.00 5.77
C SER A 32 -6.69 1.45 5.34
N VAL A 33 -7.92 1.94 5.16
CA VAL A 33 -8.18 3.27 4.61
C VAL A 33 -8.62 4.26 5.70
N PRO A 34 -8.09 5.51 5.73
CA PRO A 34 -8.57 6.57 6.61
C PRO A 34 -10.08 6.79 6.48
N GLN A 35 -10.75 7.14 7.58
CA GLN A 35 -12.22 7.23 7.62
C GLN A 35 -12.76 8.25 6.61
N GLU A 36 -12.03 9.34 6.40
CA GLU A 36 -12.37 10.46 5.53
C GLU A 36 -12.46 10.03 4.06
N VAL A 37 -11.74 8.97 3.69
CA VAL A 37 -11.66 8.48 2.31
C VAL A 37 -12.67 7.37 2.04
N ARG A 38 -13.17 6.67 3.07
CA ARG A 38 -14.04 5.49 2.87
C ARG A 38 -15.35 5.84 2.16
N GLY A 39 -15.96 6.98 2.49
CA GLY A 39 -17.20 7.42 1.85
C GLY A 39 -17.03 7.73 0.36
N GLU A 40 -15.81 8.09 -0.05
CA GLU A 40 -15.48 8.42 -1.44
C GLU A 40 -15.07 7.19 -2.28
N LEU A 41 -14.82 6.03 -1.65
CA LEU A 41 -14.36 4.84 -2.36
C LEU A 41 -15.45 4.24 -3.25
N GLY A 42 -16.71 4.27 -2.79
CA GLY A 42 -17.81 3.53 -3.41
C GLY A 42 -17.59 2.01 -3.31
N GLU A 43 -18.27 1.26 -4.18
CA GLU A 43 -18.03 -0.17 -4.31
C GLU A 43 -16.69 -0.43 -5.02
N LEU A 44 -15.85 -1.29 -4.43
CA LEU A 44 -14.58 -1.70 -5.01
C LEU A 44 -14.72 -3.06 -5.71
N PRO A 45 -14.11 -3.24 -6.89
CA PRO A 45 -14.13 -4.53 -7.58
C PRO A 45 -13.18 -5.55 -6.92
N GLY A 46 -13.56 -6.83 -6.99
CA GLY A 46 -12.70 -7.98 -6.62
C GLY A 46 -12.71 -8.34 -5.13
N PRO A 47 -11.81 -9.26 -4.70
CA PRO A 47 -11.70 -9.73 -3.31
C PRO A 47 -10.99 -8.70 -2.41
N VAL A 48 -11.38 -7.43 -2.52
CA VAL A 48 -10.82 -6.31 -1.76
C VAL A 48 -11.75 -5.94 -0.62
N ARG A 49 -11.25 -6.02 0.61
CA ARG A 49 -11.96 -5.61 1.82
C ARG A 49 -11.42 -4.28 2.29
N VAL A 50 -12.32 -3.33 2.56
CA VAL A 50 -11.96 -2.07 3.21
C VAL A 50 -12.16 -2.23 4.70
N ALA A 51 -11.09 -2.06 5.47
CA ALA A 51 -11.11 -2.15 6.92
C ALA A 51 -10.82 -0.79 7.54
N PRO A 52 -11.25 -0.56 8.80
CA PRO A 52 -10.71 0.51 9.59
C PRO A 52 -9.21 0.34 9.85
N TRP A 53 -8.62 1.32 10.52
CA TRP A 53 -7.27 1.16 11.03
C TRP A 53 -7.20 -0.13 11.85
N ILE A 54 -6.23 -0.97 11.51
CA ILE A 54 -5.96 -2.25 12.17
C ILE A 54 -4.52 -2.21 12.69
N PRO A 55 -4.25 -2.75 13.90
CA PRO A 55 -2.89 -2.96 14.34
C PRO A 55 -2.14 -3.82 13.31
N LEU A 56 -1.08 -3.27 12.73
CA LEU A 56 -0.32 -3.92 11.65
C LEU A 56 0.18 -5.31 12.07
N ASP A 57 0.64 -5.44 13.31
CA ASP A 57 1.10 -6.72 13.85
C ASP A 57 0.01 -7.81 13.81
N ALA A 58 -1.24 -7.45 14.09
CA ALA A 58 -2.37 -8.37 14.01
C ALA A 58 -2.73 -8.69 12.56
N ALA A 59 -2.67 -7.68 11.67
CA ALA A 59 -2.93 -7.87 10.25
C ALA A 59 -1.92 -8.84 9.60
N LEU A 60 -0.63 -8.70 9.92
CA LEU A 60 0.44 -9.54 9.38
C LEU A 60 0.49 -10.95 9.97
N ARG A 61 -0.27 -11.26 11.03
CA ARG A 61 -0.45 -12.66 11.45
C ARG A 61 -1.33 -13.45 10.49
N ALA A 62 -2.19 -12.75 9.76
CA ALA A 62 -3.15 -13.34 8.83
C ALA A 62 -2.75 -13.15 7.35
N GLY A 63 -1.66 -12.43 7.07
CA GLY A 63 -1.24 -12.13 5.70
C GLY A 63 0.27 -12.18 5.53
N ASP A 64 0.69 -12.54 4.33
CA ASP A 64 2.10 -12.86 4.03
C ASP A 64 2.85 -11.70 3.34
N LEU A 65 2.13 -10.64 2.94
CA LEU A 65 2.67 -9.50 2.18
C LEU A 65 2.08 -8.17 2.66
N VAL A 66 2.90 -7.11 2.64
CA VAL A 66 2.47 -5.74 2.93
C VAL A 66 2.96 -4.74 1.88
N ILE A 67 2.06 -3.85 1.46
CA ILE A 67 2.39 -2.68 0.64
C ILE A 67 2.39 -1.45 1.54
N HIS A 68 3.51 -0.72 1.61
CA HIS A 68 3.61 0.45 2.49
C HIS A 68 4.60 1.51 1.97
N HIS A 69 4.56 2.69 2.58
CA HIS A 69 5.33 3.86 2.14
C HIS A 69 6.74 3.97 2.77
N GLY A 70 7.17 2.97 3.55
CA GLY A 70 8.50 2.96 4.16
C GLY A 70 8.60 3.53 5.57
N GLY A 71 7.50 3.85 6.25
CA GLY A 71 7.55 4.23 7.66
C GLY A 71 8.27 3.16 8.50
N ILE A 72 9.24 3.59 9.32
CA ILE A 72 10.15 2.69 10.05
C ILE A 72 9.41 1.65 10.91
N GLY A 73 8.33 2.07 11.59
CA GLY A 73 7.52 1.16 12.41
C GLY A 73 6.87 0.06 11.58
N THR A 74 6.34 0.39 10.40
CA THR A 74 5.76 -0.59 9.48
C THR A 74 6.82 -1.53 8.93
N ALA A 75 7.94 -0.98 8.45
CA ALA A 75 9.03 -1.76 7.88
C ALA A 75 9.59 -2.77 8.90
N MET A 76 9.88 -2.32 10.12
CA MET A 76 10.42 -3.18 11.17
C MET A 76 9.39 -4.21 11.66
N THR A 77 8.10 -3.85 11.76
CA THR A 77 7.05 -4.82 12.11
C THR A 77 6.97 -5.92 11.06
N ALA A 78 7.03 -5.56 9.78
CA ALA A 78 7.03 -6.53 8.68
C ALA A 78 8.28 -7.42 8.68
N CYS A 79 9.47 -6.85 8.94
CA CYS A 79 10.71 -7.61 9.11
C CYS A 79 10.60 -8.64 10.25
N VAL A 80 10.13 -8.22 11.42
CA VAL A 80 9.96 -9.11 12.59
C VAL A 80 8.96 -10.24 12.30
N ARG A 81 7.95 -9.97 11.46
CA ARG A 81 6.96 -10.97 11.05
C ARG A 81 7.38 -11.82 9.86
N GLY A 82 8.51 -11.53 9.22
CA GLY A 82 8.97 -12.24 8.03
C GLY A 82 8.08 -12.02 6.79
N ALA A 83 7.28 -10.95 6.78
CA ALA A 83 6.36 -10.66 5.67
C ALA A 83 7.13 -10.12 4.45
N VAL A 84 6.66 -10.46 3.25
CA VAL A 84 7.16 -9.85 2.01
C VAL A 84 6.74 -8.38 1.97
N GLN A 85 7.69 -7.49 1.65
CA GLN A 85 7.47 -6.05 1.65
C GLN A 85 7.53 -5.47 0.24
N LEU A 86 6.47 -4.79 -0.17
CA LEU A 86 6.47 -3.93 -1.35
C LEU A 86 6.49 -2.47 -0.91
N LEU A 87 7.65 -1.84 -1.09
CA LEU A 87 7.90 -0.47 -0.68
C LEU A 87 7.49 0.52 -1.78
N MET A 88 6.62 1.47 -1.46
CA MET A 88 6.22 2.59 -2.33
C MET A 88 6.51 3.92 -1.65
N PRO A 89 7.78 4.36 -1.61
CA PRO A 89 8.15 5.53 -0.86
C PRO A 89 7.61 6.80 -1.55
N PRO A 90 7.23 7.83 -0.79
CA PRO A 90 6.90 9.13 -1.38
C PRO A 90 8.16 9.71 -2.05
N PRO A 91 8.02 10.58 -3.07
CA PRO A 91 9.17 11.29 -3.62
C PRO A 91 9.94 12.01 -2.52
N HIS A 92 11.25 11.74 -2.40
CA HIS A 92 12.11 12.38 -1.42
C HIS A 92 13.50 12.61 -2.02
N PRO A 93 14.09 13.83 -1.89
CA PRO A 93 15.39 14.16 -2.48
C PRO A 93 16.52 13.19 -2.10
N VAL A 94 16.52 12.70 -0.86
CA VAL A 94 17.51 11.72 -0.37
C VAL A 94 17.65 10.48 -1.26
N PHE A 95 16.59 10.05 -1.96
CA PHE A 95 16.70 8.89 -2.85
C PHE A 95 17.58 9.18 -4.06
N LEU A 96 17.54 10.40 -4.58
CA LEU A 96 18.40 10.83 -5.68
C LEU A 96 19.84 11.01 -5.20
N ASP A 97 20.04 11.58 -4.01
CA ASP A 97 21.38 11.74 -3.42
C ASP A 97 22.04 10.39 -3.16
N CYS A 98 21.31 9.43 -2.59
CA CYS A 98 21.78 8.07 -2.40
C CYS A 98 22.11 7.38 -3.73
N ALA A 99 21.24 7.50 -4.74
CA ALA A 99 21.47 6.92 -6.05
C ALA A 99 22.72 7.51 -6.74
N THR A 100 22.91 8.82 -6.62
CA THR A 100 24.10 9.51 -7.14
C THR A 100 25.36 9.06 -6.41
N SER A 101 25.29 8.90 -5.09
CA SER A 101 26.42 8.44 -4.26
C SER A 101 26.85 7.00 -4.57
N LEU A 102 25.92 6.14 -5.00
CA LEU A 102 26.22 4.77 -5.43
C LEU A 102 26.83 4.70 -6.83
N ALA A 103 26.63 5.74 -7.64
CA ALA A 103 27.11 5.80 -9.02
C ALA A 103 28.50 6.46 -9.15
N ALA A 104 29.04 7.01 -8.06
CA ALA A 104 30.38 7.61 -7.95
C ALA A 104 31.39 6.60 -7.40
#